data_AF-A0A662RY48-F1
#
_entry.id   AF-A0A662RY48-F1
#
_cell.length_a   1.000
_cell.length_b   1.000
_cell.length_c   1.000
_cell.angle_alpha   90.00
_cell.angle_beta   90.00
_cell.angle_gamma   90.00
#
_symmetry.space_group_name_H-M   'P 1'
#
loop_
_entity.id
_entity.type
_entity.pdbx_description
1 polymer ?
#
loop_
_entity_poly.entity_id
_entity_poly.type
_entity_poly.pdbx_seq_one_letter_code
_entity_poly.pdbx_strand_id
1 'polypeptide(L)'
;MQPAKEYIDRYREYTAWIAVIPALTVFLVAIISPRFTFVNKELGAMLSIVFMMVALFLFIFSDRYVRQIVFLEEINEEDMGKLYRKASIISGVAISLIGLISALLVGEPDAPLTSLSFAIISLSGLGSAWKRFCDKLTGKIALPDSQGKK
;
A
#
# COMPACT_ATOMS: atom_id res chain seq x y z
N MET A 1 -14.56 -23.11 12.86
CA MET A 1 -13.20 -22.77 12.35
C MET A 1 -13.10 -22.73 10.81
N GLN A 2 -14.10 -23.20 10.04
CA GLN A 2 -14.13 -23.10 8.58
C GLN A 2 -14.39 -21.68 7.96
N PRO A 3 -15.14 -20.74 8.56
CA PRO A 3 -15.49 -19.48 7.86
C PRO A 3 -14.28 -18.54 7.64
N ALA A 4 -13.36 -18.49 8.61
CA ALA A 4 -12.18 -17.62 8.52
C ALA A 4 -11.24 -17.99 7.36
N LYS A 5 -11.17 -19.27 6.97
CA LYS A 5 -10.27 -19.73 5.91
C LYS A 5 -10.78 -19.31 4.53
N GLU A 6 -12.07 -19.47 4.28
CA GLU A 6 -12.72 -19.04 3.04
C GLU A 6 -12.64 -17.51 2.87
N TYR A 7 -12.78 -16.77 3.97
CA TYR A 7 -12.61 -15.32 3.97
C TYR A 7 -11.17 -14.90 3.63
N ILE A 8 -10.16 -15.53 4.24
CA ILE A 8 -8.75 -15.28 3.92
C ILE A 8 -8.45 -15.59 2.46
N ASP A 9 -8.95 -16.70 1.92
CA ASP A 9 -8.68 -17.10 0.54
C ASP A 9 -9.25 -16.08 -0.47
N ARG A 10 -10.44 -15.52 -0.21
CA ARG A 10 -11.03 -14.45 -1.03
C ARG A 10 -10.12 -13.21 -1.07
N TYR A 11 -9.64 -12.75 0.08
CA TYR A 11 -8.78 -11.56 0.11
C TYR A 11 -7.37 -11.85 -0.38
N ARG A 12 -6.88 -13.09 -0.28
CA ARG A 12 -5.56 -13.48 -0.78
C ARG A 12 -5.43 -13.23 -2.28
N GLU A 13 -6.42 -13.65 -3.06
CA GLU A 13 -6.43 -13.41 -4.50
C GLU A 13 -6.47 -11.91 -4.81
N TYR A 14 -7.34 -11.18 -4.12
CA TYR A 14 -7.42 -9.72 -4.23
C TYR A 14 -6.09 -9.02 -3.90
N THR A 15 -5.41 -9.41 -2.82
CA THR A 15 -4.10 -8.88 -2.45
C THR A 15 -3.05 -9.20 -3.49
N ALA A 16 -3.08 -10.41 -4.07
CA ALA A 16 -2.15 -10.81 -5.11
C ALA A 16 -2.31 -9.92 -6.36
N TRP A 17 -3.55 -9.69 -6.81
CA TRP A 17 -3.82 -8.77 -7.91
C TRP A 17 -3.32 -7.35 -7.64
N ILE A 18 -3.51 -6.85 -6.42
CA ILE A 18 -3.02 -5.52 -6.05
C ILE A 18 -1.49 -5.47 -5.96
N ALA A 19 -0.85 -6.51 -5.45
CA ALA A 19 0.61 -6.57 -5.33
C ALA A 19 1.34 -6.55 -6.68
N VAL A 20 0.65 -6.91 -7.76
CA VAL A 20 1.18 -6.84 -9.14
C VAL A 20 1.25 -5.39 -9.64
N ILE A 21 0.38 -4.49 -9.18
CA ILE A 21 0.32 -3.11 -9.67
C ILE A 21 1.64 -2.34 -9.46
N PRO A 22 2.25 -2.33 -8.25
CA PRO A 22 3.55 -1.68 -8.04
C PRO A 22 4.63 -2.21 -8.99
N ALA A 23 4.70 -3.53 -9.18
CA ALA A 23 5.67 -4.15 -10.08
C ALA A 23 5.45 -3.75 -11.54
N LEU A 24 4.19 -3.73 -11.99
CA LEU A 24 3.83 -3.26 -13.33
C LEU A 24 4.20 -1.78 -13.54
N THR A 25 4.02 -0.92 -12.54
CA THR A 25 4.39 0.48 -12.67
C THR A 25 5.89 0.67 -12.86
N VAL A 26 6.74 -0.09 -12.16
CA VAL A 26 8.20 -0.06 -12.34
C VAL A 26 8.59 -0.53 -13.74
N PHE A 27 7.98 -1.63 -14.20
CA PHE A 27 8.23 -2.16 -15.54
C PHE A 27 7.83 -1.17 -16.64
N LEU A 28 6.64 -0.55 -16.51
CA LEU A 28 6.16 0.47 -17.45
C LEU A 28 7.10 1.68 -17.48
N VAL A 29 7.55 2.17 -16.32
CA VAL A 29 8.51 3.28 -16.24
C VAL A 29 9.80 2.92 -16.98
N ALA A 30 10.37 1.75 -16.74
CA ALA A 30 11.62 1.33 -17.39
C ALA A 30 11.53 1.31 -18.92
N ILE A 31 10.34 1.02 -19.48
CA ILE A 31 10.11 1.02 -20.94
C ILE A 31 9.83 2.42 -21.49
N ILE A 32 9.12 3.26 -20.73
CA ILE A 32 8.60 4.55 -21.19
C ILE A 32 9.62 5.68 -20.94
N SER A 33 10.35 5.65 -19.83
CA SER A 33 11.27 6.73 -19.44
C SER A 33 12.35 7.11 -20.46
N PRO A 34 12.92 6.18 -21.26
CA PRO A 34 13.91 6.56 -22.28
C PRO A 34 13.31 7.38 -23.43
N ARG A 35 11.97 7.35 -23.60
CA ARG A 35 11.28 7.92 -24.76
C ARG A 35 10.51 9.20 -24.46
N PHE A 36 10.36 9.57 -23.18
CA PHE A 36 9.52 10.68 -22.76
C PHE A 36 10.20 11.51 -21.68
N THR A 37 10.31 12.83 -21.94
CA THR A 37 10.71 13.82 -20.94
C THR A 37 9.66 14.92 -20.97
N PHE A 38 8.84 15.00 -19.92
CA PHE A 38 7.68 15.91 -19.89
C PHE A 38 8.01 17.32 -19.39
N VAL A 39 9.09 17.48 -18.62
CA VAL A 39 9.44 18.73 -17.93
C VAL A 39 10.95 18.86 -17.78
N ASN A 40 11.40 20.09 -17.49
CA ASN A 40 12.79 20.35 -17.12
C ASN A 40 13.18 19.55 -15.87
N LYS A 41 14.40 19.00 -15.86
CA LYS A 41 14.92 18.08 -14.84
C LYS A 41 14.80 18.65 -13.42
N GLU A 42 15.09 19.94 -13.23
CA GLU A 42 15.00 20.60 -11.92
C GLU A 42 13.57 20.63 -11.38
N LEU A 43 12.60 20.94 -12.25
CA LEU A 43 11.19 20.96 -11.89
C LEU A 43 10.67 19.53 -11.62
N GLY A 44 11.08 18.56 -12.44
CA GLY A 44 10.77 17.14 -12.24
C GLY A 44 11.28 16.60 -10.90
N ALA A 45 12.52 16.93 -10.53
CA ALA A 45 13.10 16.56 -9.25
C ALA A 45 12.36 17.21 -8.07
N MET A 46 12.02 18.50 -8.15
CA MET A 46 11.25 19.20 -7.12
C MET A 46 9.86 18.56 -6.93
N LEU A 47 9.15 18.31 -8.03
CA LEU A 47 7.84 17.65 -7.99
C LEU A 47 7.93 16.21 -7.45
N SER A 48 8.99 15.48 -7.75
CA SER A 48 9.21 14.13 -7.23
C SER A 48 9.33 14.11 -5.71
N ILE A 49 10.02 15.10 -5.12
CA ILE A 49 10.10 15.25 -3.65
C ILE A 49 8.70 15.48 -3.07
N VAL A 50 7.89 16.35 -3.69
CA VAL A 50 6.51 16.60 -3.26
C VAL A 50 5.67 15.32 -3.35
N PHE A 51 5.78 14.57 -4.44
CA PHE A 51 5.08 13.30 -4.59
C PHE A 51 5.55 12.25 -3.57
N MET A 52 6.83 12.23 -3.23
CA MET A 52 7.36 11.35 -2.20
C MET A 52 6.73 11.68 -0.84
N MET A 53 6.63 12.96 -0.49
CA MET A 53 5.93 13.38 0.74
C MET A 53 4.45 12.96 0.73
N VAL A 54 3.77 13.12 -0.40
CA VAL A 54 2.36 12.67 -0.56
C VAL A 54 2.26 11.15 -0.39
N ALA A 55 3.16 10.36 -0.97
CA ALA A 55 3.17 8.91 -0.82
C ALA A 55 3.41 8.47 0.63
N LEU A 56 4.32 9.14 1.34
CA LEU A 56 4.54 8.88 2.77
C LEU A 56 3.30 9.24 3.59
N PHE A 57 2.60 10.33 3.27
CA PHE A 57 1.34 10.68 3.93
C PHE A 57 0.25 9.63 3.67
N LEU A 58 0.12 9.16 2.42
CA LEU A 58 -0.80 8.07 2.07
C LEU A 58 -0.44 6.76 2.77
N PHE A 59 0.84 6.46 2.90
CA PHE A 59 1.32 5.30 3.65
C PHE A 59 0.90 5.38 5.12
N ILE A 60 1.09 6.52 5.78
CA ILE A 60 0.64 6.76 7.16
C ILE A 60 -0.89 6.65 7.26
N PHE A 61 -1.61 7.22 6.29
CA PHE A 61 -3.06 7.18 6.25
C PHE A 61 -3.60 5.75 6.07
N SER A 62 -2.95 4.96 5.23
CA SER A 62 -3.21 3.52 5.10
C SER A 62 -2.96 2.79 6.43
N ASP A 63 -1.81 3.03 7.09
CA ASP A 63 -1.48 2.39 8.37
C ASP A 63 -2.55 2.67 9.44
N ARG A 64 -3.18 3.86 9.43
CA ARG A 64 -4.31 4.17 10.32
C ARG A 64 -5.51 3.25 10.09
N TYR A 65 -5.90 2.97 8.85
CA TYR A 65 -6.97 2.02 8.57
C TYR A 65 -6.60 0.60 9.02
N VAL A 66 -5.35 0.20 8.83
CA VAL A 66 -4.90 -1.12 9.30
C VAL A 66 -4.91 -1.19 10.83
N ARG A 67 -4.52 -0.13 11.54
CA ARG A 67 -4.62 -0.10 13.01
C ARG A 67 -6.07 -0.23 13.49
N GLN A 68 -7.03 0.38 12.79
CA GLN A 68 -8.45 0.21 13.14
C GLN A 68 -8.87 -1.27 13.07
N ILE A 69 -8.31 -2.07 12.16
CA ILE A 69 -8.55 -3.52 12.09
C ILE A 69 -8.10 -4.23 13.38
N VAL A 70 -6.96 -3.80 13.95
CA VAL A 70 -6.39 -4.36 15.18
C VAL A 70 -7.27 -4.04 16.40
N PHE A 71 -7.77 -2.81 16.49
CA PHE A 71 -8.52 -2.29 17.64
C PHE A 71 -10.03 -2.59 17.62
N LEU A 72 -10.55 -3.25 16.58
CA LEU A 72 -11.93 -3.73 16.59
C LEU A 72 -12.11 -4.76 17.72
N GLU A 73 -13.02 -4.46 18.65
CA GLU A 73 -13.38 -5.33 19.77
C GLU A 73 -14.10 -6.59 19.29
N GLU A 74 -15.02 -6.44 18.33
CA GLU A 74 -15.73 -7.54 17.69
C GLU A 74 -15.19 -7.82 16.28
N ILE A 75 -15.06 -9.10 15.95
CA ILE A 75 -14.71 -9.54 14.60
C ILE A 75 -15.96 -9.43 13.73
N ASN A 76 -16.22 -8.22 13.22
CA ASN A 76 -17.13 -8.03 12.10
C ASN A 76 -16.34 -8.16 10.79
N GLU A 77 -16.46 -9.33 10.15
CA GLU A 77 -15.73 -9.66 8.93
C GLU A 77 -15.94 -8.60 7.83
N GLU A 78 -17.17 -8.10 7.65
CA GLU A 78 -17.46 -7.09 6.62
C GLU A 78 -16.71 -5.78 6.84
N ASP A 79 -16.65 -5.30 8.07
CA ASP A 79 -16.01 -4.03 8.39
C ASP A 79 -14.49 -4.15 8.33
N MET A 80 -13.94 -5.27 8.80
CA MET A 80 -12.52 -5.61 8.61
C MET A 80 -12.17 -5.64 7.12
N GLY A 81 -13.02 -6.26 6.29
CA GLY A 81 -12.85 -6.33 4.85
C GLY A 81 -12.85 -4.96 4.17
N LYS A 82 -13.80 -4.08 4.55
CA LYS A 82 -13.87 -2.70 4.04
C LYS A 82 -12.63 -1.89 4.40
N LEU A 83 -12.15 -1.99 5.64
CA LEU A 83 -10.94 -1.31 6.10
C LEU A 83 -9.69 -1.85 5.38
N TYR A 84 -9.59 -3.17 5.27
CA TYR A 84 -8.49 -3.83 4.55
C TYR A 84 -8.45 -3.42 3.07
N ARG A 85 -9.61 -3.39 2.41
CA ARG A 85 -9.75 -2.96 1.02
C ARG A 85 -9.29 -1.51 0.85
N LYS A 86 -9.71 -0.61 1.72
CA LYS A 86 -9.26 0.81 1.70
C LYS A 86 -7.74 0.92 1.86
N ALA A 87 -7.17 0.24 2.85
CA ALA A 87 -5.72 0.23 3.08
C ALA A 87 -4.94 -0.33 1.88
N SER A 88 -5.45 -1.41 1.29
CA SER A 88 -4.84 -2.08 0.14
C SER A 88 -4.89 -1.23 -1.13
N ILE A 89 -6.01 -0.54 -1.38
CA ILE A 89 -6.12 0.39 -2.52
C ILE A 89 -5.15 1.57 -2.34
N ILE A 90 -5.10 2.17 -1.15
CA ILE A 90 -4.21 3.30 -0.89
C ILE A 90 -2.75 2.86 -1.05
N SER A 91 -2.37 1.76 -0.38
CA SER A 91 -0.99 1.28 -0.39
C SER A 91 -0.59 0.75 -1.75
N GLY A 92 -1.35 -0.17 -2.33
CA GLY A 92 -0.99 -0.91 -3.54
C GLY A 92 -1.24 -0.16 -4.85
N VAL A 93 -2.27 0.70 -4.90
CA VAL A 93 -2.69 1.38 -6.12
C VAL A 93 -2.32 2.86 -6.10
N ALA A 94 -2.78 3.62 -5.11
CA ALA A 94 -2.63 5.07 -5.12
C ALA A 94 -1.15 5.50 -5.06
N ILE A 95 -0.36 4.89 -4.16
CA ILE A 95 1.08 5.16 -4.06
C ILE A 95 1.81 4.80 -5.36
N SER A 96 1.47 3.66 -5.97
CA SER A 96 2.08 3.19 -7.23
C SER A 96 1.79 4.13 -8.40
N LEU A 97 0.54 4.61 -8.52
CA LEU A 97 0.17 5.57 -9.57
C LEU A 97 0.87 6.91 -9.39
N ILE A 98 1.02 7.39 -8.14
CA ILE A 98 1.81 8.59 -7.85
C ILE A 98 3.27 8.36 -8.22
N GLY A 99 3.82 7.17 -7.92
CA GLY A 99 5.18 6.79 -8.29
C GLY A 99 5.41 6.76 -9.80
N LEU A 100 4.44 6.26 -10.56
CA LEU A 100 4.46 6.28 -12.02
C LEU A 100 4.51 7.71 -12.55
N ILE A 101 3.61 8.58 -12.09
CA ILE A 101 3.59 10.00 -12.51
C ILE A 101 4.90 10.69 -12.12
N SER A 102 5.35 10.50 -10.89
CA SER A 102 6.60 11.06 -10.38
C SER A 102 7.80 10.63 -11.23
N ALA A 103 7.92 9.34 -11.53
CA ALA A 103 9.00 8.82 -12.37
C ALA A 103 8.98 9.37 -13.80
N LEU A 104 7.80 9.53 -14.40
CA LEU A 104 7.67 10.13 -15.74
C LEU A 104 8.04 11.62 -15.75
N LEU A 105 7.81 12.35 -14.66
CA LEU A 105 8.21 13.75 -14.52
C LEU A 105 9.72 13.91 -14.29
N VAL A 106 10.34 12.97 -13.58
CA VAL A 106 11.80 12.95 -13.38
C VAL A 106 12.52 12.62 -14.69
N GLY A 107 12.02 11.64 -15.44
CA GLY A 107 12.62 11.18 -16.70
C GLY A 107 13.93 10.41 -16.50
N GLU A 108 14.58 10.02 -17.60
CA GLU A 108 15.87 9.33 -17.52
C GLU A 108 17.02 10.24 -17.06
N PRO A 109 18.03 9.69 -16.36
CA PRO A 109 18.19 8.28 -15.97
C PRO A 109 17.53 7.92 -14.63
N ASP A 110 16.92 8.89 -13.94
CA ASP A 110 16.52 8.78 -12.54
C ASP A 110 15.10 8.19 -12.35
N ALA A 111 14.33 8.02 -13.43
CA ALA A 111 12.96 7.50 -13.41
C ALA A 111 12.82 6.07 -12.86
N PRO A 112 13.64 5.06 -13.23
CA PRO A 112 13.50 3.72 -12.68
C PRO A 112 13.73 3.67 -11.16
N LEU A 113 14.72 4.40 -10.67
CA LEU A 113 15.02 4.50 -9.23
C LEU A 113 13.89 5.20 -8.47
N THR A 114 13.33 6.26 -9.07
CA THR A 114 12.16 6.94 -8.53
C THR A 114 11.00 5.97 -8.40
N SER A 115 10.61 5.30 -9.49
CA SER A 115 9.50 4.34 -9.50
C SER A 115 9.69 3.19 -8.50
N LEU A 116 10.90 2.64 -8.43
CA LEU A 116 11.26 1.58 -7.49
C LEU A 116 11.03 2.03 -6.03
N SER A 117 11.38 3.26 -5.70
CA SER A 117 11.19 3.81 -4.34
C SER A 117 9.72 3.83 -3.94
N PHE A 118 8.83 4.26 -4.84
CA PHE A 118 7.37 4.23 -4.58
C PHE A 118 6.84 2.80 -4.52
N ALA A 119 7.35 1.89 -5.35
CA ALA A 119 6.96 0.48 -5.31
C ALA A 119 7.33 -0.18 -3.97
N ILE A 120 8.50 0.14 -3.41
CA ILE A 120 8.92 -0.34 -2.08
C ILE A 120 7.96 0.16 -1.00
N ILE A 121 7.61 1.45 -1.00
CA ILE A 121 6.65 2.03 -0.03
C ILE A 121 5.29 1.35 -0.16
N SER A 122 4.82 1.19 -1.41
CA SER A 122 3.55 0.56 -1.74
C SER A 122 3.46 -0.88 -1.23
N LEU A 123 4.45 -1.72 -1.58
CA LEU A 123 4.50 -3.11 -1.16
C LEU A 123 4.69 -3.27 0.35
N SER A 124 5.46 -2.38 0.99
CA SER A 124 5.60 -2.36 2.45
C SER A 124 4.26 -2.09 3.14
N GLY A 125 3.48 -1.15 2.62
CA GLY A 125 2.15 -0.83 3.14
C GLY A 125 1.18 -1.99 2.96
N LEU A 126 1.16 -2.59 1.76
CA LEU A 126 0.31 -3.72 1.44
C LEU A 126 0.65 -4.97 2.28
N GLY A 127 1.94 -5.27 2.44
CA GLY A 127 2.42 -6.39 3.25
C GLY A 127 2.07 -6.23 4.73
N SER A 128 2.24 -5.01 5.27
CA SER A 128 1.81 -4.68 6.64
C SER A 128 0.30 -4.85 6.82
N ALA A 129 -0.50 -4.34 5.87
CA ALA A 129 -1.95 -4.48 5.89
C ALA A 129 -2.40 -5.95 5.87
N TRP A 130 -1.83 -6.74 4.96
CA TRP A 130 -2.14 -8.16 4.82
C TRP A 130 -1.80 -8.94 6.08
N LYS A 131 -0.60 -8.74 6.62
CA LYS A 131 -0.16 -9.40 7.85
C LYS A 131 -1.12 -9.14 9.01
N ARG A 132 -1.45 -7.87 9.29
CA ARG A 132 -2.32 -7.52 10.42
C ARG A 132 -3.76 -8.00 10.22
N PHE A 133 -4.25 -8.02 8.98
CA PHE A 133 -5.55 -8.60 8.65
C PHE A 133 -5.59 -10.11 8.95
N CYS A 134 -4.59 -10.86 8.48
CA CYS A 134 -4.47 -12.30 8.77
C CYS A 134 -4.27 -12.58 10.27
N ASP A 135 -3.42 -11.81 10.95
CA ASP A 135 -3.13 -12.00 12.37
C ASP A 135 -4.38 -11.75 13.24
N LYS A 136 -5.23 -10.77 12.87
CA LYS A 136 -6.52 -10.54 13.55
C LYS A 136 -7.51 -11.68 13.28
N LEU A 137 -7.66 -12.13 12.04
CA LEU A 137 -8.57 -13.23 11.68
C LEU A 137 -8.16 -14.59 12.28
N THR A 138 -6.86 -14.81 12.46
CA THR A 138 -6.33 -16.04 13.08
C THR A 138 -6.29 -15.97 14.61
N GLY A 139 -6.72 -14.86 15.21
CA GLY A 139 -6.72 -14.66 16.66
C GLY A 139 -5.32 -14.50 17.29
N LYS A 140 -4.28 -14.28 16.47
CA LYS A 140 -2.91 -14.02 16.98
C LYS A 140 -2.78 -12.67 17.65
N ILE A 141 -3.68 -11.74 17.34
CA ILE A 141 -3.80 -10.45 18.01
C ILE A 141 -4.83 -10.60 19.13
N ALA A 142 -4.36 -10.98 20.32
CA ALA A 142 -5.13 -10.78 21.54
C ALA A 142 -5.12 -9.29 21.87
N LEU A 143 -6.29 -8.69 22.12
CA LEU A 143 -6.37 -7.36 22.72
C LEU A 143 -5.64 -7.41 24.06
N PRO A 144 -4.89 -6.35 24.47
CA PRO A 144 -4.40 -6.29 25.83
C PRO A 144 -5.61 -6.37 26.75
N ASP A 145 -5.65 -7.40 27.59
CA ASP A 145 -6.72 -7.64 28.54
C ASP A 145 -7.07 -6.33 29.23
N SER A 146 -8.36 -5.98 29.21
CA SER A 146 -8.97 -5.01 30.11
C SER A 146 -8.96 -5.53 31.55
N GLN A 147 -7.81 -5.98 32.05
CA GLN A 147 -7.52 -6.25 33.45
C GLN A 147 -6.81 -5.04 34.05
N GLY A 148 -7.62 -4.05 34.41
CA GLY A 148 -7.16 -2.85 35.09
C GLY A 148 -8.29 -2.02 35.68
N LYS A 149 -9.46 -2.63 35.99
CA LYS A 149 -10.37 -2.07 37.00
C LYS A 149 -9.91 -2.60 38.36
N LYS A 150 -9.17 -1.76 39.09
CA LYS A 150 -9.17 -1.77 40.55
C LYS A 150 -9.70 -0.42 41.00
#